data_AF-A0A0N4Y0T0-F1
#
_entry.id   AF-A0A0N4Y0T0-F1
#
_cell.length_a   1.000
_cell.length_b   1.000
_cell.length_c   1.000
_cell.angle_alpha   90.00
_cell.angle_beta   90.00
_cell.angle_gamma   90.00
#
_symmetry.space_group_name_H-M   'P 1'
#
loop_
_entity.id
_entity.type
_entity.pdbx_description
1 polymer ?
#
loop_
_entity_poly.entity_id
_entity_poly.type
_entity_poly.pdbx_seq_one_letter_code
_entity_poly.pdbx_strand_id
1 'polypeptide(L)'
;MEEIICIKSKLDQVRRLGCTSFALLFDDIECEMSEADRLCFNSFVSAQVAVANDVYEYLGHPQFFFCPTEYCESRAVPSLEHSEYLTTLGKDLHRDVHILWTGSRVISRYITVAHARSVAKVLRRKPLIWDNLHANDYDQKRVFMGDFSGRPVALKTEIAGLLMNPSCKYELNFVPLHTFADWNASEEDAPFVEPPNAVKQAADHANSSLPRAYHPLRSLEKAIKLWAEEFYCSGNHSGPG
;
A
#
# COMPACT_ATOMS: atom_id res chain seq x y z
N MET A 1 5.71 -21.03 -23.13
CA MET A 1 4.53 -20.67 -23.94
C MET A 1 3.22 -21.17 -23.35
N GLU A 2 3.16 -22.35 -22.71
CA GLU A 2 1.90 -22.82 -22.09
C GLU A 2 1.51 -22.02 -20.84
N GLU A 3 2.47 -21.66 -19.99
CA GLU A 3 2.19 -20.95 -18.73
C GLU A 3 1.55 -19.57 -18.93
N ILE A 4 2.04 -18.79 -19.90
CA ILE A 4 1.48 -17.47 -20.21
C ILE A 4 0.03 -17.57 -20.73
N ILE A 5 -0.30 -18.65 -21.43
CA ILE A 5 -1.67 -18.95 -21.88
C ILE A 5 -2.55 -19.24 -20.67
N CYS A 6 -2.07 -20.02 -19.69
CA CYS A 6 -2.80 -20.29 -18.45
C CYS A 6 -3.07 -19.00 -17.66
N ILE A 7 -2.08 -18.11 -17.54
CA ILE A 7 -2.23 -16.80 -16.89
C ILE A 7 -3.31 -15.98 -17.59
N LYS A 8 -3.21 -15.81 -18.91
CA LYS A 8 -4.19 -15.07 -19.72
C LYS A 8 -5.60 -15.64 -19.59
N SER A 9 -5.74 -16.96 -19.69
CA SER A 9 -7.03 -17.64 -19.54
C SER A 9 -7.63 -17.43 -18.15
N LYS A 10 -6.81 -17.42 -17.09
CA LYS A 10 -7.29 -17.17 -15.73
C LYS A 10 -7.78 -15.72 -15.56
N LEU A 11 -7.02 -14.76 -16.09
CA LEU A 11 -7.41 -13.34 -16.04
C LEU A 11 -8.67 -13.08 -16.85
N ASP A 12 -8.83 -13.75 -17.98
CA ASP A 12 -10.06 -13.73 -18.78
C ASP A 12 -11.29 -14.23 -18.01
N GLN A 13 -11.13 -15.31 -17.23
CA GLN A 13 -12.21 -15.81 -16.38
C GLN A 13 -12.69 -14.72 -15.41
N VAL A 14 -11.76 -14.00 -14.78
CA VAL A 14 -12.06 -12.94 -13.81
C VAL A 14 -12.60 -11.67 -14.50
N ARG A 15 -12.09 -11.34 -15.70
CA ARG A 15 -12.60 -10.26 -16.55
C ARG A 15 -14.07 -10.47 -16.91
N ARG A 16 -14.47 -11.71 -17.23
CA ARG A 16 -15.88 -12.05 -17.52
C ARG A 16 -16.80 -11.89 -16.31
N LEU A 17 -16.27 -11.89 -15.09
CA LEU A 17 -17.02 -11.58 -13.87
C LEU A 17 -17.16 -10.06 -13.62
N GLY A 18 -16.59 -9.21 -14.49
CA GLY A 18 -16.70 -7.75 -14.41
C GLY A 18 -15.46 -7.03 -13.88
N CYS A 19 -14.36 -7.76 -13.63
CA CYS A 19 -13.11 -7.14 -13.17
C CYS A 19 -12.42 -6.34 -14.28
N THR A 20 -12.06 -5.09 -13.99
CA THR A 20 -11.43 -4.16 -14.95
C THR A 20 -10.00 -3.76 -14.57
N SER A 21 -9.54 -4.09 -13.37
CA SER A 21 -8.20 -3.77 -12.86
C SER A 21 -7.51 -5.05 -12.40
N PHE A 22 -6.20 -5.16 -12.62
CA PHE A 22 -5.46 -6.42 -12.38
C PHE A 22 -4.11 -6.17 -11.73
N ALA A 23 -3.59 -7.17 -11.02
CA ALA A 23 -2.26 -7.12 -10.43
C ALA A 23 -1.49 -8.41 -10.69
N LEU A 24 -0.18 -8.30 -10.89
CA LEU A 24 0.76 -9.42 -10.82
C LEU A 24 1.72 -9.20 -9.67
N LEU A 25 1.83 -10.18 -8.79
CA LEU A 25 2.58 -10.08 -7.55
C LEU A 25 3.73 -11.09 -7.56
N PHE A 26 4.97 -10.59 -7.43
CA PHE A 26 6.20 -11.38 -7.39
C PHE A 26 6.93 -11.22 -6.05
N ASP A 27 6.21 -10.90 -4.98
CA ASP A 27 6.72 -10.83 -3.60
C ASP A 27 6.91 -12.21 -2.97
N ASP A 28 7.85 -12.30 -2.03
CA ASP A 28 8.13 -13.49 -1.21
C ASP A 28 8.38 -14.80 -1.99
N ILE A 29 8.99 -14.68 -3.16
CA ILE A 29 9.50 -15.79 -3.97
C ILE A 29 11.03 -15.88 -3.96
N GLU A 30 11.54 -17.07 -4.24
CA GLU A 30 12.97 -17.29 -4.46
C GLU A 30 13.43 -16.60 -5.75
N CYS A 31 14.59 -15.95 -5.71
CA CYS A 31 15.19 -15.25 -6.86
C CYS A 31 15.98 -16.22 -7.76
N GLU A 32 15.44 -17.40 -8.02
CA GLU A 32 16.06 -18.41 -8.87
C GLU A 32 15.20 -18.68 -10.11
N MET A 33 15.83 -18.60 -11.28
CA MET A 33 15.21 -18.98 -12.55
C MET A 33 15.48 -20.44 -12.88
N SER A 34 14.53 -21.08 -13.56
CA SER A 34 14.75 -22.38 -14.18
C SER A 34 15.86 -22.29 -15.25
N GLU A 35 16.46 -23.43 -15.61
CA GLU A 35 17.44 -23.46 -16.70
C GLU A 35 16.84 -22.98 -18.03
N ALA A 36 15.59 -23.34 -18.31
CA ALA A 36 14.87 -22.90 -19.50
C ALA A 36 14.69 -21.37 -19.54
N ASP A 37 14.36 -20.76 -18.41
CA ASP A 37 14.19 -19.30 -18.32
C ASP A 37 15.52 -18.56 -18.45
N ARG A 38 16.60 -19.11 -17.89
CA ARG A 38 17.96 -18.54 -18.04
C ARG A 38 18.43 -18.52 -19.50
N LEU A 39 17.94 -19.43 -20.34
CA LEU A 39 18.22 -19.41 -21.78
C LEU A 39 17.43 -18.31 -22.52
N CYS A 40 16.30 -17.87 -21.97
CA CYS A 40 15.40 -16.90 -22.61
C CYS A 40 15.58 -15.47 -22.06
N PHE A 41 16.00 -15.34 -20.81
CA PHE A 41 16.02 -14.07 -20.07
C PHE A 41 17.38 -13.83 -19.41
N ASN A 42 17.89 -12.61 -19.56
CA ASN A 42 19.20 -12.22 -19.04
C ASN A 42 19.19 -11.97 -17.52
N SER A 43 18.01 -11.77 -16.92
CA SER A 43 17.85 -11.53 -15.49
C SER A 43 16.44 -11.90 -15.00
N PHE A 44 16.29 -12.13 -13.70
CA PHE A 44 15.00 -12.47 -13.10
C PHE A 44 13.94 -11.39 -13.34
N VAL A 45 14.30 -10.13 -13.16
CA VAL A 45 13.42 -8.99 -13.44
C VAL A 45 13.03 -8.90 -14.92
N SER A 46 13.92 -9.26 -15.86
CA SER A 46 13.59 -9.22 -17.29
C SER A 46 12.50 -10.23 -17.64
N ALA A 47 12.50 -11.42 -17.00
CA ALA A 47 11.44 -12.40 -17.14
C ALA A 47 10.11 -11.88 -16.59
N GLN A 48 10.12 -11.32 -15.37
CA GLN A 48 8.92 -10.76 -14.74
C GLN A 48 8.31 -9.61 -15.54
N VAL A 49 9.14 -8.69 -16.04
CA VAL A 49 8.72 -7.57 -16.89
C VAL A 49 8.14 -8.07 -18.20
N ALA A 50 8.75 -9.08 -18.84
CA ALA A 50 8.22 -9.65 -20.07
C ALA A 50 6.81 -10.23 -19.87
N VAL A 51 6.61 -11.00 -18.79
CA VAL A 51 5.29 -11.53 -18.42
C VAL A 51 4.30 -10.40 -18.13
N ALA A 52 4.70 -9.41 -17.34
CA ALA A 52 3.82 -8.31 -16.94
C ALA A 52 3.38 -7.45 -18.13
N ASN A 53 4.31 -7.07 -19.01
CA ASN A 53 3.99 -6.29 -20.19
C ASN A 53 3.12 -7.09 -21.17
N ASP A 54 3.41 -8.37 -21.42
CA ASP A 54 2.60 -9.21 -22.31
C ASP A 54 1.15 -9.39 -21.80
N VAL A 55 0.97 -9.56 -20.49
CA VAL A 55 -0.35 -9.63 -19.86
C VAL A 55 -1.07 -8.28 -19.93
N TYR A 56 -0.37 -7.18 -19.66
CA TYR A 56 -0.91 -5.82 -19.72
C TYR A 56 -1.42 -5.47 -21.13
N GLU A 57 -0.62 -5.76 -22.15
CA GLU A 57 -0.98 -5.61 -23.57
C GLU A 57 -2.19 -6.46 -23.94
N TYR A 58 -2.18 -7.74 -23.55
CA TYR A 58 -3.27 -8.67 -23.84
C TYR A 58 -4.61 -8.23 -23.24
N LEU A 59 -4.60 -7.64 -22.04
CA LEU A 59 -5.81 -7.15 -21.37
C LEU A 59 -6.30 -5.81 -21.92
N GLY A 60 -5.56 -5.17 -22.83
CA GLY A 60 -5.94 -3.88 -23.44
C GLY A 60 -5.67 -2.68 -22.52
N HIS A 61 -4.53 -2.68 -21.83
CA HIS A 61 -4.04 -1.57 -21.01
C HIS A 61 -4.98 -1.16 -19.84
N PRO A 62 -5.41 -2.11 -18.99
CA PRO A 62 -6.25 -1.81 -17.84
C PRO A 62 -5.49 -1.03 -16.76
N GLN A 63 -6.17 -0.60 -15.70
CA GLN A 63 -5.45 -0.25 -14.48
C GLN A 63 -4.70 -1.49 -13.97
N PHE A 64 -3.38 -1.40 -13.89
CA PHE A 64 -2.53 -2.56 -13.66
C PHE A 64 -1.47 -2.30 -12.59
N PHE A 65 -1.25 -3.28 -11.73
CA PHE A 65 -0.33 -3.19 -10.60
C PHE A 65 0.72 -4.32 -10.69
N PHE A 66 1.95 -4.00 -10.30
CA PHE A 66 3.06 -4.93 -10.25
C PHE A 66 3.69 -4.88 -8.85
N CYS A 67 3.73 -6.01 -8.15
CA CYS A 67 4.53 -6.13 -6.92
C CYS A 67 5.89 -6.73 -7.27
N PRO A 68 6.99 -5.97 -7.09
CA PRO A 68 8.33 -6.51 -7.30
C PRO A 68 8.72 -7.50 -6.21
N THR A 69 9.75 -8.29 -6.49
CA THR A 69 10.40 -9.13 -5.47
C THR A 69 11.18 -8.28 -4.46
N GLU A 70 11.85 -7.23 -4.94
CA GLU A 70 12.48 -6.20 -4.09
C GLU A 70 11.46 -5.09 -3.73
N TYR A 71 10.39 -5.41 -2.99
CA TYR A 71 9.28 -4.48 -2.69
C TYR A 71 9.47 -3.51 -1.50
N CYS A 72 10.67 -3.47 -0.93
CA CYS A 72 11.09 -2.46 0.04
C CYS A 72 12.59 -2.25 -0.02
N GLU A 73 13.06 -1.13 0.54
CA GLU A 73 14.49 -0.78 0.55
C GLU A 73 15.36 -1.87 1.18
N SER A 74 14.94 -2.48 2.29
CA SER A 74 15.71 -3.55 2.93
C SER A 74 15.80 -4.85 2.12
N ARG A 75 15.05 -4.98 1.02
CA ARG A 75 15.14 -6.08 0.06
C ARG A 75 15.94 -5.69 -1.18
N ALA A 76 16.27 -4.41 -1.36
CA ALA A 76 17.02 -3.96 -2.52
C ALA A 76 18.50 -4.34 -2.41
N VAL A 77 19.06 -4.94 -3.46
CA VAL A 77 20.45 -5.44 -3.45
C VAL A 77 21.29 -4.70 -4.49
N PRO A 78 22.44 -4.08 -4.12
CA PRO A 78 22.97 -3.93 -2.75
C PRO A 78 22.29 -2.81 -1.95
N SER A 79 21.55 -1.92 -2.61
CA SER A 79 20.81 -0.81 -2.01
C SER A 79 19.75 -0.32 -2.99
N LEU A 80 18.83 0.55 -2.55
CA LEU A 80 17.78 1.11 -3.40
C LEU A 80 18.33 1.74 -4.68
N GLU A 81 19.32 2.62 -4.57
CA GLU A 81 19.86 3.40 -5.70
C GLU A 81 20.73 2.58 -6.65
N HIS A 82 21.27 1.46 -6.19
CA HIS A 82 22.22 0.63 -6.95
C HIS A 82 21.65 -0.75 -7.31
N SER A 83 20.38 -1.00 -7.05
CA SER A 83 19.74 -2.26 -7.43
C SER A 83 19.56 -2.33 -8.94
N GLU A 84 20.24 -3.30 -9.56
CA GLU A 84 20.05 -3.62 -10.98
C GLU A 84 18.63 -4.13 -11.25
N TYR A 85 18.05 -4.86 -10.29
CA TYR A 85 16.67 -5.33 -10.34
C TYR A 85 15.71 -4.14 -10.46
N LEU A 86 15.76 -3.18 -9.52
CA LEU A 86 14.86 -2.03 -9.50
C LEU A 86 15.13 -1.06 -10.66
N THR A 87 16.38 -0.91 -11.06
CA THR A 87 16.76 -0.06 -12.21
C THR A 87 16.18 -0.63 -13.52
N THR A 88 16.26 -1.95 -13.71
CA THR A 88 15.70 -2.62 -14.90
C THR A 88 14.18 -2.56 -14.87
N LEU A 89 13.55 -2.83 -13.72
CA LEU A 89 12.11 -2.71 -13.54
C LEU A 89 11.61 -1.31 -13.90
N GLY A 90 12.27 -0.28 -13.36
CA GLY A 90 11.91 1.11 -13.60
C GLY A 90 12.01 1.50 -15.08
N LYS A 91 12.99 0.96 -15.79
CA LYS A 91 13.26 1.22 -17.21
C LYS A 91 12.32 0.47 -18.15
N ASP A 92 12.09 -0.82 -17.91
CA ASP A 92 11.55 -1.74 -18.93
C ASP A 92 10.08 -2.12 -18.68
N LEU A 93 9.57 -1.98 -17.44
CA LEU A 93 8.13 -2.14 -17.18
C LEU A 93 7.34 -1.01 -17.86
N HIS A 94 6.18 -1.32 -18.43
CA HIS A 94 5.31 -0.34 -19.09
C HIS A 94 5.05 0.88 -18.19
N ARG A 95 5.03 2.10 -18.77
CA ARG A 95 5.03 3.36 -17.99
C ARG A 95 3.79 3.53 -17.12
N ASP A 96 2.66 3.02 -17.59
CA ASP A 96 1.35 3.15 -16.94
C ASP A 96 1.06 2.05 -15.90
N VAL A 97 1.95 1.07 -15.74
CA VAL A 97 1.82 0.06 -14.67
C VAL A 97 2.27 0.67 -13.34
N HIS A 98 1.41 0.58 -12.33
CA HIS A 98 1.73 0.99 -10.97
C HIS A 98 2.65 -0.04 -10.31
N ILE A 99 3.70 0.41 -9.61
CA ILE A 99 4.62 -0.46 -8.88
C ILE A 99 4.30 -0.36 -7.38
N LEU A 100 3.99 -1.49 -6.76
CA LEU A 100 3.73 -1.58 -5.32
C LEU A 100 5.03 -1.46 -4.52
N TRP A 101 4.97 -0.76 -3.38
CA TRP A 101 6.13 -0.50 -2.53
C TRP A 101 5.73 -0.37 -1.05
N THR A 102 6.44 -1.04 -0.14
CA THR A 102 6.07 -1.07 1.30
C THR A 102 6.88 -0.10 2.17
N GLY A 103 7.82 0.64 1.56
CA GLY A 103 8.65 1.64 2.24
C GLY A 103 10.09 1.16 2.48
N SER A 104 10.68 1.53 3.61
CA SER A 104 12.08 1.15 3.92
C SER A 104 12.20 -0.31 4.39
N ARG A 105 11.10 -0.88 4.89
CA ARG A 105 10.97 -2.27 5.34
C ARG A 105 9.61 -2.81 4.93
N VAL A 106 9.44 -4.12 5.02
CA VAL A 106 8.13 -4.79 4.87
C VAL A 106 7.06 -4.11 5.73
N ILE A 107 7.39 -3.82 7.00
CA ILE A 107 6.57 -3.00 7.90
C ILE A 107 7.35 -1.72 8.21
N SER A 108 7.04 -0.66 7.49
CA SER A 108 7.70 0.62 7.65
C SER A 108 7.08 1.42 8.81
N ARG A 109 7.90 1.81 9.81
CA ARG A 109 7.46 2.73 10.86
C ARG A 109 7.16 4.13 10.30
N TYR A 110 7.98 4.57 9.35
CA TYR A 110 7.84 5.85 8.66
C TYR A 110 8.04 5.66 7.16
N ILE A 111 7.25 6.37 6.36
CA ILE A 111 7.49 6.55 4.91
C ILE A 111 7.53 8.05 4.66
N THR A 112 8.74 8.58 4.44
CA THR A 112 8.95 10.02 4.29
C THR A 112 8.81 10.46 2.84
N VAL A 113 8.54 11.75 2.63
CA VAL A 113 8.57 12.40 1.29
C VAL A 113 9.92 12.18 0.60
N ALA A 114 11.02 12.30 1.35
CA ALA A 114 12.36 12.06 0.81
C ALA A 114 12.54 10.61 0.32
N HIS A 115 12.05 9.64 1.11
CA HIS A 115 12.08 8.22 0.73
C HIS A 115 11.32 7.97 -0.56
N ALA A 116 10.07 8.43 -0.65
CA ALA A 116 9.24 8.25 -1.84
C ALA A 116 9.89 8.87 -3.09
N ARG A 117 10.55 10.03 -2.95
CA ARG A 117 11.32 10.65 -4.05
C ARG A 117 12.53 9.82 -4.47
N SER A 118 13.27 9.23 -3.53
CA SER A 118 14.40 8.35 -3.87
C SER A 118 13.91 7.11 -4.62
N VAL A 119 12.84 6.48 -4.15
CA VAL A 119 12.21 5.33 -4.81
C VAL A 119 11.73 5.71 -6.21
N ALA A 120 11.06 6.86 -6.36
CA ALA A 120 10.54 7.31 -7.65
C ALA A 120 11.64 7.57 -8.69
N LYS A 121 12.85 7.98 -8.27
CA LYS A 121 14.00 8.14 -9.19
C LYS A 121 14.43 6.81 -9.80
N VAL A 122 14.50 5.76 -8.99
CA VAL A 122 14.91 4.42 -9.44
C VAL A 122 13.80 3.76 -10.26
N LEU A 123 12.57 3.78 -9.76
CA LEU A 123 11.40 3.22 -10.44
C LEU A 123 10.94 4.04 -11.64
N ARG A 124 11.44 5.27 -11.83
CA ARG A 124 11.06 6.21 -12.90
C ARG A 124 9.57 6.58 -12.95
N ARG A 125 8.86 6.38 -11.83
CA ARG A 125 7.45 6.70 -11.61
C ARG A 125 7.18 6.75 -10.11
N LYS A 126 6.10 7.43 -9.69
CA LYS A 126 5.72 7.46 -8.27
C LYS A 126 5.35 6.03 -7.82
N PRO A 127 5.87 5.54 -6.69
CA PRO A 127 5.46 4.24 -6.16
C PRO A 127 4.00 4.30 -5.70
N LEU A 128 3.29 3.19 -5.79
CA LEU A 128 2.03 2.98 -5.10
C LEU A 128 2.33 2.27 -3.77
N ILE A 129 1.93 2.87 -2.65
CA ILE A 129 2.27 2.31 -1.35
C ILE A 129 1.35 1.13 -1.04
N TRP A 130 1.94 -0.03 -0.74
CA TRP A 130 1.28 -1.14 -0.07
C TRP A 130 1.69 -1.07 1.40
N ASP A 131 0.79 -0.63 2.26
CA ASP A 131 1.10 -0.29 3.64
C ASP A 131 0.77 -1.43 4.61
N ASN A 132 1.80 -1.98 5.26
CA ASN A 132 1.66 -3.05 6.26
C ASN A 132 1.70 -2.54 7.71
N LEU A 133 1.51 -1.22 7.96
CA LEU A 133 1.57 -0.64 9.31
C LEU A 133 0.70 -1.38 10.34
N HIS A 134 -0.46 -1.87 9.92
CA HIS A 134 -1.43 -2.57 10.77
C HIS A 134 -1.60 -4.05 10.42
N ALA A 135 -0.75 -4.61 9.54
CA ALA A 135 -0.73 -6.03 9.23
C ALA A 135 -0.33 -6.84 10.48
N ASN A 136 -0.88 -8.04 10.65
CA ASN A 136 -0.55 -8.93 11.78
C ASN A 136 -0.53 -10.42 11.44
N ASP A 137 -0.51 -10.74 10.16
CA ASP A 137 -0.35 -12.10 9.63
C ASP A 137 0.97 -12.76 10.08
N TYR A 138 2.04 -11.99 10.19
CA TYR A 138 3.36 -12.45 10.64
C TYR A 138 3.45 -12.79 12.14
N ASP A 139 2.53 -12.29 12.97
CA ASP A 139 2.43 -12.62 14.40
C ASP A 139 1.00 -12.43 14.90
N GLN A 140 0.22 -13.52 14.89
CA GLN A 140 -1.19 -13.52 15.27
C GLN A 140 -1.44 -13.16 16.75
N LYS A 141 -0.40 -13.08 17.60
CA LYS A 141 -0.53 -12.63 19.00
C LYS A 141 -0.51 -11.12 19.12
N ARG A 142 -0.15 -10.40 18.05
CA ARG A 142 -0.11 -8.94 18.02
C ARG A 142 -1.38 -8.39 17.37
N VAL A 143 -1.88 -7.31 17.96
CA VAL A 143 -3.06 -6.59 17.51
C VAL A 143 -2.70 -5.12 17.38
N PHE A 144 -3.06 -4.51 16.24
CA PHE A 144 -2.74 -3.12 15.92
C PHE A 144 -4.02 -2.32 15.71
N MET A 145 -4.51 -1.69 16.79
CA MET A 145 -5.68 -0.80 16.77
C MET A 145 -5.28 0.68 16.91
N GLY A 146 -4.02 1.00 16.61
CA GLY A 146 -3.51 2.38 16.67
C GLY A 146 -3.90 3.20 15.44
N ASP A 147 -3.64 4.50 15.50
CA ASP A 147 -3.84 5.42 14.40
C ASP A 147 -2.95 5.14 13.18
N PHE A 148 -3.37 5.64 12.02
CA PHE A 148 -2.55 5.72 10.83
C PHE A 148 -1.53 6.87 10.96
N SER A 149 -0.26 6.54 11.22
CA SER A 149 0.79 7.54 11.38
C SER A 149 2.12 7.16 10.75
N GLY A 150 3.05 8.11 10.77
CA GLY A 150 4.37 8.00 10.16
C GLY A 150 4.39 8.20 8.64
N ARG A 151 3.26 8.59 8.06
CA ARG A 151 3.12 9.02 6.66
C ARG A 151 2.59 10.46 6.67
N PRO A 152 3.44 11.48 6.48
CA PRO A 152 2.96 12.87 6.47
C PRO A 152 1.96 13.07 5.34
N VAL A 153 0.98 13.96 5.50
CA VAL A 153 -0.04 14.24 4.47
C VAL A 153 0.61 14.69 3.15
N ALA A 154 1.74 15.39 3.24
CA ALA A 154 2.54 15.80 2.08
C ALA A 154 3.02 14.62 1.21
N LEU A 155 3.11 13.40 1.75
CA LEU A 155 3.48 12.18 1.02
C LEU A 155 2.55 11.91 -0.17
N LYS A 156 1.28 12.31 -0.09
CA LYS A 156 0.29 12.12 -1.19
C LYS A 156 0.73 12.74 -2.50
N THR A 157 1.57 13.77 -2.45
CA THR A 157 2.10 14.41 -3.66
C THR A 157 3.24 13.63 -4.32
N GLU A 158 3.83 12.65 -3.63
CA GLU A 158 5.02 11.89 -4.07
C GLU A 158 4.74 10.42 -4.39
N ILE A 159 3.52 9.95 -4.12
CA ILE A 159 3.08 8.57 -4.37
C ILE A 159 1.94 8.54 -5.40
N ALA A 160 1.74 7.40 -6.05
CA ALA A 160 0.63 7.19 -6.98
C ALA A 160 -0.69 6.86 -6.26
N GLY A 161 -0.59 6.38 -5.03
CA GLY A 161 -1.72 5.97 -4.19
C GLY A 161 -1.21 5.22 -2.95
N LEU A 162 -2.12 4.87 -2.05
CA LEU A 162 -1.85 4.06 -0.88
C LEU A 162 -2.95 3.03 -0.69
N LEU A 163 -2.57 1.76 -0.58
CA LEU A 163 -3.41 0.62 -0.26
C LEU A 163 -2.97 0.07 1.09
N MET A 164 -3.89 -0.06 2.04
CA MET A 164 -3.59 -0.68 3.33
C MET A 164 -3.73 -2.20 3.24
N ASN A 165 -2.78 -2.92 3.83
CA ASN A 165 -2.92 -4.32 4.22
C ASN A 165 -3.09 -4.37 5.75
N PRO A 166 -4.35 -4.47 6.23
CA PRO A 166 -4.65 -4.29 7.64
C PRO A 166 -4.57 -5.63 8.39
N SER A 167 -5.13 -5.70 9.61
CA SER A 167 -5.14 -6.93 10.40
C SER A 167 -6.04 -8.01 9.79
N CYS A 168 -5.70 -9.27 10.03
CA CYS A 168 -6.46 -10.43 9.53
C CYS A 168 -7.89 -10.50 10.10
N LYS A 169 -8.12 -9.97 11.31
CA LYS A 169 -9.44 -9.95 11.94
C LYS A 169 -10.15 -8.67 11.54
N TYR A 170 -11.24 -8.82 10.77
CA TYR A 170 -11.98 -7.72 10.17
C TYR A 170 -12.32 -6.59 11.15
N GLU A 171 -12.90 -6.92 12.31
CA GLU A 171 -13.36 -5.93 13.29
C GLU A 171 -12.21 -5.09 13.89
N LEU A 172 -10.98 -5.61 13.93
CA LEU A 172 -9.83 -4.87 14.47
C LEU A 172 -9.40 -3.71 13.57
N ASN A 173 -9.91 -3.66 12.34
CA ASN A 173 -9.53 -2.69 11.34
C ASN A 173 -10.35 -1.39 11.41
N PHE A 174 -11.33 -1.28 12.30
CA PHE A 174 -12.19 -0.09 12.41
C PHE A 174 -11.38 1.18 12.61
N VAL A 175 -10.54 1.22 13.65
CA VAL A 175 -9.71 2.39 13.98
C VAL A 175 -8.64 2.65 12.90
N PRO A 176 -7.84 1.66 12.45
CA PRO A 176 -6.90 1.85 11.34
C PRO A 176 -7.53 2.44 10.07
N LEU A 177 -8.66 1.90 9.62
CA LEU A 177 -9.34 2.37 8.41
C LEU A 177 -9.95 3.77 8.59
N HIS A 178 -10.55 4.05 9.75
CA HIS A 178 -11.12 5.37 10.03
C HIS A 178 -10.03 6.45 10.06
N THR A 179 -8.92 6.18 10.75
CA THR A 179 -7.80 7.14 10.83
C THR A 179 -7.09 7.33 9.48
N PHE A 180 -6.97 6.27 8.69
CA PHE A 180 -6.52 6.38 7.29
C PHE A 180 -7.47 7.22 6.42
N ALA A 181 -8.78 7.05 6.56
CA ALA A 181 -9.76 7.85 5.83
C ALA A 181 -9.67 9.35 6.20
N ASP A 182 -9.50 9.66 7.49
CA ASP A 182 -9.27 11.03 7.96
C ASP A 182 -7.96 11.61 7.40
N TRP A 183 -6.86 10.83 7.38
CA TRP A 183 -5.59 11.22 6.73
C TRP A 183 -5.75 11.48 5.24
N ASN A 184 -6.48 10.61 4.54
CA ASN A 184 -6.70 10.71 3.10
C ASN A 184 -7.50 11.98 2.75
N ALA A 185 -8.49 12.32 3.59
CA ALA A 185 -9.32 13.52 3.42
C ALA A 185 -8.66 14.83 3.89
N SER A 186 -7.50 14.77 4.53
CA SER A 186 -6.79 15.96 5.02
C SER A 186 -5.88 16.57 3.96
N GLU A 187 -5.57 17.86 4.03
CA GLU A 187 -4.72 18.57 3.06
C GLU A 187 -3.30 18.82 3.60
N GLU A 188 -3.16 18.88 4.92
CA GLU A 188 -1.90 19.08 5.61
C GLU A 188 -1.85 18.32 6.94
N ASP A 189 -0.65 18.16 7.50
CA ASP A 189 -0.50 17.68 8.88
C ASP A 189 -0.82 18.83 9.85
N ALA A 190 -1.52 18.53 10.94
CA ALA A 190 -1.71 19.50 12.01
C ALA A 190 -0.36 19.86 12.65
N PRO A 191 -0.19 21.09 13.15
CA PRO A 191 1.00 21.48 13.88
C PRO A 191 1.25 20.52 15.04
N PHE A 192 2.52 20.21 15.31
CA PHE A 192 2.87 19.45 16.51
C PHE A 192 2.48 20.26 17.75
N VAL A 193 1.49 19.79 18.51
CA VAL A 193 1.10 20.38 19.80
C VAL A 193 1.39 19.36 20.89
N GLU A 194 2.17 19.74 21.90
CA GLU A 194 2.45 18.86 23.02
C GLU A 194 1.16 18.43 23.77
N PRO A 195 1.10 17.18 24.28
CA PRO A 195 -0.13 16.58 24.82
C PRO A 195 -0.94 17.42 25.83
N PRO A 196 -0.34 18.17 26.79
CA PRO A 196 -1.15 18.90 27.77
C PRO A 196 -1.89 20.12 27.18
N ASN A 197 -1.47 20.64 26.02
CA ASN A 197 -2.09 21.81 25.38
C ASN A 197 -2.99 21.46 24.18
N ALA A 198 -2.89 20.24 23.65
CA ALA A 198 -3.61 19.79 22.46
C ALA A 198 -5.15 19.74 22.66
N VAL A 199 -5.61 19.52 23.89
CA VAL A 199 -7.04 19.40 24.25
C VAL A 199 -7.72 20.77 24.37
N LYS A 200 -6.99 21.81 24.84
CA LYS A 200 -7.55 23.16 25.03
C LYS A 200 -7.65 23.97 23.75
N GLN A 201 -6.67 23.89 22.85
CA GLN A 201 -6.70 24.61 21.57
C GLN A 201 -7.67 24.00 20.54
N ALA A 202 -8.22 22.82 20.79
CA ALA A 202 -9.11 22.12 19.88
C ALA A 202 -10.53 22.74 19.79
N ALA A 203 -10.96 23.48 20.82
CA ALA A 203 -12.30 24.07 20.87
C ALA A 203 -12.44 25.35 20.03
N ASP A 204 -11.32 26.00 19.67
CA ASP A 204 -11.32 27.36 19.10
C ASP A 204 -11.25 27.41 17.56
N HIS A 205 -11.22 26.26 16.87
CA HIS A 205 -11.04 26.21 15.40
C HIS A 205 -12.26 25.69 14.62
N ALA A 206 -13.45 25.68 15.24
CA ALA A 206 -14.68 25.22 14.58
C ALA A 206 -15.27 26.19 13.53
N ASN A 207 -14.55 27.25 13.11
CA ASN A 207 -15.09 28.24 12.19
C ASN A 207 -14.02 28.95 11.35
N SER A 208 -13.46 28.27 10.35
CA SER A 208 -12.70 28.95 9.29
C SER A 208 -12.54 28.07 8.05
N SER A 209 -12.37 28.73 6.89
CA SER A 209 -12.01 28.18 5.58
C SER A 209 -10.58 27.63 5.52
N LEU A 210 -10.08 27.06 6.63
CA LEU A 210 -8.72 26.54 6.73
C LEU A 210 -8.62 25.13 6.11
N PRO A 211 -7.42 24.73 5.63
CA PRO A 211 -7.17 23.38 5.15
C PRO A 211 -7.55 22.34 6.21
N ARG A 212 -8.10 21.20 5.79
CA ARG A 212 -8.41 20.10 6.73
C ARG A 212 -7.09 19.48 7.22
N ALA A 213 -6.70 19.75 8.46
CA ALA A 213 -5.44 19.26 9.01
C ALA A 213 -5.58 17.87 9.67
N TYR A 214 -4.64 16.96 9.42
CA TYR A 214 -4.58 15.63 10.01
C TYR A 214 -3.84 15.64 11.35
N HIS A 215 -4.47 15.17 12.41
CA HIS A 215 -3.82 14.93 13.70
C HIS A 215 -4.09 13.49 14.16
N PRO A 216 -3.08 12.60 14.23
CA PRO A 216 -3.31 11.17 14.44
C PRO A 216 -4.06 10.86 15.74
N LEU A 217 -3.66 11.45 16.87
CA LEU A 217 -4.34 11.22 18.16
C LEU A 217 -5.78 11.76 18.22
N ARG A 218 -6.10 12.85 17.51
CA ARG A 218 -7.48 13.37 17.46
C ARG A 218 -8.36 12.46 16.60
N SER A 219 -7.82 11.98 15.48
CA SER A 219 -8.49 11.01 14.63
C SER A 219 -8.69 9.68 15.37
N LEU A 220 -7.71 9.24 16.16
CA LEU A 220 -7.81 8.07 17.05
C LEU A 220 -8.94 8.22 18.06
N GLU A 221 -8.97 9.33 18.80
CA GLU A 221 -10.02 9.60 19.80
C GLU A 221 -11.41 9.58 19.17
N LYS A 222 -11.56 10.23 18.00
CA LYS A 222 -12.80 10.22 17.22
C LYS A 222 -13.18 8.80 16.78
N ALA A 223 -12.23 8.04 16.25
CA ALA A 223 -12.46 6.67 15.79
C ALA A 223 -12.88 5.74 16.93
N ILE A 224 -12.25 5.85 18.11
CA ILE A 224 -12.61 5.04 19.28
C ILE A 224 -14.04 5.35 19.76
N LYS A 225 -14.44 6.63 19.80
CA LYS A 225 -15.81 7.03 20.17
C LYS A 225 -16.84 6.44 19.21
N LEU A 226 -16.61 6.55 17.91
CA LEU A 226 -17.48 5.96 16.89
C LEU A 226 -17.52 4.44 16.98
N TRP A 227 -16.37 3.79 17.20
CA TRP A 227 -16.33 2.34 17.31
C TRP A 227 -17.08 1.85 18.55
N ALA A 228 -17.01 2.57 19.67
CA ALA A 228 -17.71 2.23 20.90
C ALA A 228 -19.24 2.13 20.68
N GLU A 229 -19.82 2.97 19.82
CA GLU A 229 -21.24 2.94 19.48
C GLU A 229 -21.69 1.61 18.86
N GLU A 230 -20.84 0.96 18.05
CA GLU A 230 -21.10 -0.34 17.41
C GLU A 230 -21.27 -1.47 18.44
N PHE A 231 -20.55 -1.40 19.57
CA PHE A 231 -20.67 -2.38 20.66
C PHE A 231 -22.02 -2.26 21.40
N TYR A 232 -22.59 -1.06 21.47
CA TYR A 232 -23.86 -0.82 22.14
C TYR A 232 -25.09 -1.06 21.23
N CYS A 233 -24.94 -0.90 19.91
CA CYS A 233 -26.01 -1.19 18.95
C CYS A 233 -26.31 -2.70 18.80
N SER A 234 -25.36 -3.56 19.18
CA SER A 234 -25.46 -5.01 19.07
C SER A 234 -26.40 -5.68 20.11
N GLY A 235 -26.98 -4.91 21.03
CA GLY A 235 -27.87 -5.41 22.10
C GLY A 235 -29.27 -5.89 21.67
N ASN A 236 -29.64 -5.79 20.39
CA ASN A 236 -30.97 -6.17 19.89
C ASN A 236 -30.99 -7.42 18.99
N HIS A 237 -29.90 -8.17 18.87
CA HIS A 237 -29.94 -9.48 18.23
C HIS A 237 -30.40 -10.54 19.23
N SER A 238 -31.71 -10.68 19.36
CA SER A 238 -32.35 -11.89 19.87
C SER A 238 -31.97 -13.04 18.93
N GLY A 239 -31.04 -13.89 19.38
CA GLY A 239 -30.76 -15.15 18.69
C GLY A 239 -32.03 -16.00 18.62
N PRO A 240 -32.22 -16.82 17.56
CA PRO A 240 -33.33 -17.77 17.54
C PRO A 240 -33.10 -18.80 18.65
N GLY A 241 -34.11 -18.97 19.50
CA GLY A 241 -34.15 -20.01 20.53
C GLY A 241 -34.34 -21.42 19.96
#